data_AF-A0A4Q3EUV5-F1
#
_entry.id   AF-A0A4Q3EUV5-F1
#
_cell.length_a   1.000
_cell.length_b   1.000
_cell.length_c   1.000
_cell.angle_alpha   90.00
_cell.angle_beta   90.00
_cell.angle_gamma   90.00
#
_symmetry.space_group_name_H-M   'P 1'
#
loop_
_entity.id
_entity.type
_entity.pdbx_description
1 polymer ?
#
loop_
_entity_poly.entity_id
_entity_poly.type
_entity_poly.pdbx_seq_one_letter_code
_entity_poly.pdbx_strand_id
1 'polypeptide(L)' 'MINIRNKETEECAVMVVDMNGNICYENHIQPNDNLEIDINDFLAGIYTLIFKTDNTSFIQQIVKYG' A
#
# COMPACT_ATOMS: atom_id res chain seq x y z
N MET A 1 -6.86 7.92 -5.79
CA MET A 1 -5.89 6.97 -6.38
C MET A 1 -4.53 7.15 -5.74
N ILE A 2 -3.83 6.05 -5.49
CA ILE A 2 -2.43 6.03 -5.03
C ILE A 2 -1.61 5.31 -6.10
N ASN A 3 -0.49 5.91 -6.52
CA ASN A 3 0.41 5.34 -7.51
C ASN A 3 1.70 4.90 -6.84
N ILE A 4 2.02 3.63 -7.02
CA ILE A 4 3.14 2.94 -6.40
C ILE A 4 4.06 2.41 -7.48
N ARG A 5 5.37 2.47 -7.24
CA ARG A 5 6.37 1.79 -8.05
C ARG A 5 7.30 0.99 -7.16
N ASN A 6 7.46 -0.29 -7.46
CA ASN A 6 8.50 -1.08 -6.80
C ASN A 6 9.88 -0.65 -7.31
N LYS A 7 10.67 -0.03 -6.43
CA LYS A 7 12.06 0.38 -6.71
C LYS A 7 13.08 -0.60 -6.14
N GLU A 8 12.62 -1.63 -5.43
CA GLU A 8 13.47 -2.68 -4.89
C GLU A 8 13.87 -3.66 -5.99
N THR A 9 14.93 -4.43 -5.75
CA THR A 9 15.40 -5.49 -6.66
C THR A 9 14.69 -6.82 -6.45
N GLU A 10 13.73 -6.87 -5.53
CA GLU A 10 12.97 -8.06 -5.13
C GLU A 10 11.46 -7.78 -5.10
N GLU A 11 10.66 -8.85 -4.96
CA GLU A 11 9.22 -8.75 -4.84
C GLU A 11 8.84 -7.95 -3.57
N CYS A 12 7.84 -7.07 -3.70
CA CYS A 12 7.33 -6.28 -2.61
C CYS A 12 5.86 -6.61 -2.35
N ALA A 13 5.54 -6.99 -1.11
CA ALA A 13 4.18 -7.06 -0.62
C ALA A 13 3.68 -5.65 -0.26
N VAL A 14 2.55 -5.26 -0.83
CA VAL A 14 1.91 -3.96 -0.61
C VAL A 14 0.57 -4.18 0.08
N MET A 15 0.40 -3.58 1.25
CA MET A 15 -0.84 -3.66 2.03
C MET A 15 -1.36 -2.26 2.37
N VAL A 16 -2.68 -2.08 2.32
CA VAL A 16 -3.35 -0.90 2.88
C VAL A 16 -4.18 -1.36 4.07
N VAL A 17 -3.89 -0.81 5.25
CA VAL A 17 -4.48 -1.21 6.52
C VAL A 17 -5.24 -0.04 7.15
N ASP A 18 -6.48 -0.24 7.58
CA ASP A 18 -7.25 0.79 8.29
C ASP A 18 -6.79 0.97 9.75
N MET A 19 -7.33 1.98 10.45
CA MET A 19 -6.99 2.23 11.87
C MET A 19 -7.42 1.11 12.83
N ASN A 20 -8.31 0.22 12.41
CA ASN A 20 -8.72 -0.93 13.21
C ASN A 20 -7.81 -2.15 12.98
N GLY A 21 -6.84 -2.04 12.07
CA GLY A 21 -5.92 -3.12 11.72
C GLY A 21 -6.45 -4.04 10.61
N ASN A 22 -7.56 -3.71 9.94
CA ASN A 22 -8.08 -4.52 8.84
C ASN A 22 -7.30 -4.24 7.56
N ILE A 23 -6.93 -5.29 6.83
CA ILE A 23 -6.34 -5.18 5.49
C ILE A 23 -7.47 -4.86 4.50
N CYS A 24 -7.47 -3.64 3.99
CA CYS A 24 -8.43 -3.17 2.97
C CYS A 24 -7.96 -3.52 1.55
N TYR A 25 -6.66 -3.71 1.36
CA TYR A 25 -6.05 -4.09 0.09
C TYR A 25 -4.72 -4.81 0.32
N GLU A 26 -4.44 -5.81 -0.49
CA GLU A 26 -3.17 -6.54 -0.50
C GLU A 26 -2.81 -6.91 -1.95
N ASN A 27 -1.54 -6.75 -2.31
CA ASN A 27 -1.01 -7.21 -3.59
C ASN A 27 0.51 -7.43 -3.51
N HIS A 28 1.04 -8.21 -4.45
CA HIS A 28 2.48 -8.43 -4.62
C HIS A 28 2.92 -7.83 -5.95
N ILE A 29 4.00 -7.05 -5.93
CA ILE A 29 4.51 -6.37 -7.13
C ILE A 29 5.97 -6.74 -7.39
N GLN A 30 6.28 -7.09 -8.64
CA GLN A 30 7.64 -7.46 -9.04
C GLN A 30 8.54 -6.21 -9.15
N PRO A 31 9.88 -6.38 -9.20
CA PRO A 31 10.78 -5.26 -9.43
C PRO A 31 10.42 -4.44 -10.67
N ASN A 32 10.35 -3.11 -10.54
CA ASN A 32 9.95 -2.15 -11.56
C ASN A 32 8.47 -2.11 -11.95
N ASP A 33 7.61 -2.96 -11.35
CA ASP A 33 6.18 -2.86 -11.57
C ASP A 33 5.61 -1.55 -11.02
N ASN A 34 4.56 -1.08 -11.68
CA ASN A 34 3.73 0.01 -11.21
C ASN A 34 2.39 -0.57 -10.75
N LEU A 35 1.89 -0.04 -9.64
CA LEU A 35 0.60 -0.41 -9.09
C LEU A 35 -0.24 0.85 -8.86
N GLU A 36 -1.46 0.82 -9.36
CA GLU A 36 -2.47 1.82 -9.08
C GLU A 36 -3.48 1.22 -8.10
N ILE A 37 -3.65 1.89 -6.96
CA ILE A 37 -4.66 1.52 -5.97
C ILE A 37 -5.76 2.57 -6.03
N ASP A 38 -6.96 2.15 -6.46
CA ASP A 38 -8.14 2.96 -6.26
C ASP A 38 -8.63 2.81 -4.82
N ILE A 39 -8.76 3.95 -4.13
CA ILE A 39 -9.23 4.05 -2.75
C ILE A 39 -10.58 4.75 -2.68
N ASN A 40 -11.27 4.98 -3.80
CA ASN A 40 -12.54 5.69 -3.82
C ASN A 40 -13.61 4.99 -2.97
N ASP A 41 -13.64 3.66 -3.01
CA ASP A 41 -14.57 2.83 -2.24
C ASP A 41 -14.19 2.71 -0.76
N PHE A 42 -13.03 3.26 -0.36
CA PHE A 42 -12.61 3.23 1.04
C PHE A 42 -13.37 4.32 1.81
N LEU A 43 -13.71 4.02 3.06
CA LEU A 43 -14.29 4.99 3.97
C LEU A 43 -13.31 6.15 4.21
N ALA A 44 -13.84 7.32 4.56
CA ALA A 44 -12.99 8.42 5.02
C ALA A 44 -12.25 8.02 6.30
N GLY A 45 -10.96 8.32 6.38
CA GLY A 45 -10.13 7.87 7.51
C GLY A 45 -8.64 7.90 7.23
N ILE A 46 -7.87 7.42 8.20
CA ILE A 46 -6.42 7.26 8.10
C ILE A 46 -6.12 5.80 7.78
N TYR A 47 -5.23 5.59 6.81
CA TYR A 47 -4.77 4.28 6.38
C TYR A 47 -3.25 4.20 6.49
N THR A 48 -2.75 3.03 6.84
CA THR A 48 -1.33 2.70 6.83
C THR A 48 -1.04 1.89 5.57
N LEU A 49 -0.25 2.46 4.67
CA LEU A 49 0.30 1.78 3.51
C LEU A 49 1.64 1.15 3.91
N ILE A 50 1.75 -0.17 3.75
CA ILE A 50 2.92 -0.96 4.12
C ILE A 50 3.51 -1.57 2.85
N PHE A 51 4.80 -1.39 2.69
CA PHE A 51 5.62 -2.03 1.67
C PHE A 51 6.61 -2.93 2.39
N LYS A 52 6.64 -4.20 2.03
CA LYS A 52 7.50 -5.16 2.72
C LYS A 52 8.17 -6.08 1.69
N THR A 53 9.48 -6.18 1.80
CA THR A 53 10.26 -7.24 1.17
C THR A 53 10.81 -8.17 2.25
N ASP A 54 11.67 -9.12 1.89
CA ASP A 54 12.37 -9.96 2.86
C ASP A 54 13.37 -9.16 3.71
N ASN A 55 13.92 -8.07 3.15
CA ASN A 55 15.03 -7.33 3.76
C ASN A 55 14.64 -5.93 4.22
N THR A 56 13.59 -5.34 3.66
CA THR A 56 13.21 -3.95 3.94
C THR A 56 11.71 -3.81 4.20
N SER A 57 11.37 -2.74 4.91
CA SER A 57 9.98 -2.32 5.04
C SER A 57 9.90 -0.81 5.00
N PHE A 58 8.93 -0.30 4.25
CA PHE A 58 8.57 1.11 4.24
C PHE A 58 7.10 1.25 4.65
N ILE A 59 6.82 2.24 5.51
CA ILE A 59 5.48 2.48 6.02
C ILE A 59 5.15 3.95 5.80
N GLN A 60 3.95 4.20 5.25
CA GLN A 60 3.44 5.54 4.99
C GLN A 60 1.99 5.64 5.46
N GLN A 61 1.63 6.76 6.08
CA GLN A 61 0.23 7.06 6.40
C GLN A 61 -0.41 7.90 5.30
N ILE A 62 -1.69 7.60 5.03
CA ILE A 62 -2.52 8.28 4.04
C ILE A 62 -3.81 8.70 4.71
N VAL A 63 -4.24 9.93 4.46
CA VAL A 63 -5.53 10.44 4.93
C VAL A 63 -6.47 10.52 3.74
N LYS A 64 -7.57 9.76 3.79
CA LYS A 64 -8.66 9.87 2.83
C LYS A 64 -9.73 10.79 3.39
N TYR A 65 -9.95 11.90 2.69
CA TYR A 65 -11.08 12.79 2.93
C TYR A 65 -12.34 12.27 2.22
N GLY A 66 -13.50 12.67 2.75
CA GLY A 66 -14.82 12.36 2.18
C GLY A 66 -15.10 13.12 0.90
#